data_AF-A0A926IFF7-F1
#
_entry.id   AF-A0A926IFF7-F1
#
_cell.length_a   1.000
_cell.length_b   1.000
_cell.length_c   1.000
_cell.angle_alpha   90.00
_cell.angle_beta   90.00
_cell.angle_gamma   90.00
#
_symmetry.space_group_name_H-M   'P 1'
#
loop_
_entity.id
_entity.type
_entity.pdbx_description
1 polymer ?
#
loop_
_entity_poly.entity_id
_entity_poly.type
_entity_poly.pdbx_seq_one_letter_code
_entity_poly.pdbx_strand_id
1 'polypeptide(L)'
;MIIKDGHINSKKGFMTVFALLIMSIIMIFSTYLIYITKFQSLITVSSINKVQSYYLAESKINKVLYDDKYYLNHIYPVIKNKLQDMTIPSYRIDLDSFDLDENDKYTTVTIGFTNYSTAYKRNIFIESKSIYNGIETSLKAYGPLVNDLYEQGIPVLDNNTCQEIDDLINYISNNISIDELPSGPDFKVLRTFDNDKIIITNDKKIELYRNNIKIKEDFMKKKNIFIIENKLNRSINLQIGDKNNDAKIEFEGLLYIDGDLYINSNIDFKGIVIVNGNTYLNPDIIKESKIEGIVLTNGTIEDGPSIFYKRSYIYRYGVYIPGFIHPRLELYKEL
;
A
#
# COMPACT_ATOMS: atom_id res chain seq x y z
N MET A 1 110.52 -16.19 -20.51
CA MET A 1 109.52 -15.45 -19.72
C MET A 1 108.68 -14.61 -20.67
N ILE A 2 107.61 -15.18 -21.22
CA ILE A 2 106.56 -14.43 -21.95
C ILE A 2 105.26 -15.14 -21.56
N ILE A 3 104.49 -14.53 -20.67
CA ILE A 3 103.18 -15.01 -20.23
C ILE A 3 102.13 -14.21 -20.99
N LYS A 4 101.51 -14.87 -21.96
CA LYS A 4 100.05 -15.01 -22.14
C LYS A 4 99.20 -13.73 -22.00
N ASP A 5 99.10 -12.96 -23.09
CA ASP A 5 97.96 -12.09 -23.34
C ASP A 5 96.91 -12.85 -24.17
N GLY A 6 95.85 -13.32 -23.50
CA GLY A 6 94.82 -14.09 -24.16
C GLY A 6 93.62 -14.41 -23.27
N HIS A 7 93.10 -13.47 -22.48
CA HIS A 7 91.90 -13.70 -21.66
C HIS A 7 91.07 -12.43 -21.37
N ILE A 8 90.87 -11.53 -22.34
CA ILE A 8 89.96 -10.37 -22.15
C ILE A 8 88.59 -10.57 -22.85
N ASN A 9 88.44 -11.54 -23.74
CA ASN A 9 87.18 -11.73 -24.50
C ASN A 9 86.09 -12.58 -23.80
N SER A 10 86.32 -13.19 -22.63
CA SER A 10 85.32 -14.08 -21.99
C SER A 10 84.28 -13.39 -21.10
N LYS A 11 84.51 -12.14 -20.67
CA LYS A 11 83.58 -11.42 -19.76
C LYS A 11 82.40 -10.75 -20.47
N LYS A 12 82.54 -10.40 -21.75
CA LYS A 12 81.46 -9.75 -22.53
C LYS A 12 80.28 -10.69 -22.82
N GLY A 13 80.53 -11.98 -23.05
CA GLY A 13 79.49 -12.98 -23.31
C GLY A 13 78.60 -13.27 -22.09
N PHE A 14 79.14 -13.21 -20.87
CA PHE A 14 78.37 -13.39 -19.64
C PHE A 14 77.44 -12.19 -19.35
N MET A 15 77.89 -10.96 -19.62
CA MET A 15 77.08 -9.74 -19.49
C MET A 15 75.84 -9.77 -20.38
N THR A 16 75.97 -10.21 -21.63
CA THR A 16 74.83 -10.35 -22.55
C THR A 16 73.84 -11.41 -22.09
N VAL A 17 74.31 -12.56 -21.57
CA VAL A 17 73.41 -13.61 -21.03
C VAL A 17 72.63 -13.08 -19.82
N PHE A 18 73.28 -12.38 -18.89
CA PHE A 18 72.60 -11.77 -17.75
C PHE A 18 71.60 -10.69 -18.17
N ALA A 19 71.96 -9.82 -19.13
CA ALA A 19 71.06 -8.81 -19.65
C ALA A 19 69.80 -9.43 -20.28
N LEU A 20 69.96 -10.53 -21.02
CA LEU A 20 68.85 -11.26 -21.67
C LEU A 20 67.94 -11.93 -20.63
N LEU A 21 68.52 -12.48 -19.56
CA LEU A 21 67.78 -13.04 -18.42
C LEU A 21 66.96 -11.97 -17.69
N ILE A 22 67.59 -10.83 -17.38
CA ILE A 22 66.92 -9.69 -16.73
C ILE A 22 65.79 -9.16 -17.63
N MET A 23 66.05 -9.00 -18.93
CA MET A 23 65.04 -8.53 -19.88
C MET A 23 63.86 -9.51 -20.03
N SER A 24 64.13 -10.82 -20.00
CA SER A 24 63.09 -11.85 -20.01
C SER A 24 62.22 -11.78 -18.76
N ILE A 25 62.86 -11.61 -17.59
CA ILE A 25 62.15 -11.42 -16.31
C ILE A 25 61.27 -10.17 -16.37
N ILE A 26 61.80 -9.03 -16.85
CA ILE A 26 61.05 -7.79 -17.01
C ILE A 26 59.87 -7.97 -17.97
N MET A 27 60.03 -8.68 -19.08
CA MET A 27 58.94 -8.98 -20.02
C MET A 27 57.84 -9.82 -19.37
N ILE A 28 58.21 -10.87 -18.62
CA ILE A 28 57.26 -11.73 -17.92
C ILE A 28 56.45 -10.91 -16.92
N PHE A 29 57.12 -10.08 -16.09
CA PHE A 29 56.44 -9.20 -15.14
C PHE A 29 55.55 -8.16 -15.83
N SER A 30 55.99 -7.57 -16.94
CA SER A 30 55.20 -6.59 -17.68
C SER A 30 53.93 -7.23 -18.27
N THR A 31 54.04 -8.43 -18.84
CA THR A 31 52.91 -9.17 -19.41
C THR A 31 51.92 -9.57 -18.30
N TYR A 32 52.44 -9.99 -17.15
CA TYR A 32 51.62 -10.32 -15.98
C TYR A 32 50.87 -9.10 -15.44
N LEU A 33 51.51 -7.93 -15.36
CA LEU A 33 50.87 -6.69 -14.94
C LEU A 33 49.77 -6.26 -15.91
N ILE A 34 49.99 -6.37 -17.22
CA ILE A 34 48.96 -6.09 -18.25
C ILE A 34 47.78 -7.05 -18.06
N TYR A 35 48.04 -8.33 -17.81
CA TYR A 35 47.01 -9.33 -17.58
C TYR A 35 46.17 -9.01 -16.33
N ILE A 36 46.80 -8.71 -15.19
CA ILE A 36 46.08 -8.32 -13.96
C ILE A 36 45.25 -7.06 -14.20
N THR A 37 45.81 -6.06 -14.86
CA THR A 37 45.11 -4.79 -15.13
C THR A 37 43.88 -5.02 -15.99
N LYS A 38 43.99 -5.86 -17.04
CA LYS A 38 42.86 -6.24 -17.89
C LYS A 38 41.80 -7.00 -17.09
N PHE A 39 42.21 -7.93 -16.23
CA PHE A 39 41.29 -8.69 -15.39
C PHE A 39 40.55 -7.80 -14.40
N GLN A 40 41.26 -6.89 -13.71
CA GLN A 40 40.66 -5.91 -12.82
C GLN A 40 39.69 -5.00 -13.57
N SER A 41 40.07 -4.51 -14.76
CA SER A 41 39.18 -3.70 -15.60
C SER A 41 37.89 -4.44 -15.96
N LEU A 42 37.96 -5.73 -16.33
CA LEU A 42 36.78 -6.53 -16.60
C LEU A 42 35.87 -6.71 -15.37
N ILE A 43 36.46 -6.94 -14.19
CA ILE A 43 35.72 -7.01 -12.92
C ILE A 43 35.02 -5.66 -12.64
N THR A 44 35.75 -4.55 -12.77
CA THR A 44 35.20 -3.21 -12.53
C THR A 44 34.05 -2.91 -13.50
N VAL A 45 34.23 -3.18 -14.80
CA VAL A 45 33.18 -2.97 -15.81
C VAL A 45 31.97 -3.87 -15.53
N SER A 46 32.18 -5.14 -15.21
CA SER A 46 31.10 -6.06 -14.85
C SER A 46 30.34 -5.58 -13.61
N SER A 47 31.06 -5.09 -12.59
CA SER A 47 30.44 -4.54 -11.38
C SER A 47 29.63 -3.28 -11.68
N ILE A 48 30.14 -2.37 -12.52
CA ILE A 48 29.41 -1.17 -12.93
C ILE A 48 28.15 -1.56 -13.70
N ASN A 49 28.27 -2.48 -14.66
CA ASN A 49 27.15 -2.96 -15.47
C ASN A 49 26.08 -3.65 -14.60
N LYS A 50 26.47 -4.41 -13.57
CA LYS A 50 25.55 -5.02 -12.61
C LYS A 50 24.78 -3.97 -11.82
N VAL A 51 25.47 -2.91 -11.37
CA VAL A 51 24.84 -1.79 -10.66
C VAL A 51 23.85 -1.05 -11.56
N GLN A 52 24.21 -0.83 -12.83
CA GLN A 52 23.29 -0.21 -13.81
C GLN A 52 22.06 -1.07 -14.08
N SER A 53 22.25 -2.38 -14.33
CA SER A 53 21.15 -3.34 -14.51
C SER A 53 20.19 -3.34 -13.30
N TYR A 54 20.74 -3.21 -12.09
CA TYR A 54 19.95 -3.07 -10.86
C TYR A 54 19.11 -1.80 -10.84
N TYR A 55 19.72 -0.63 -11.11
CA TYR A 55 18.99 0.64 -11.14
C TYR A 55 17.90 0.66 -12.20
N LEU A 56 18.10 0.00 -13.34
CA LEU A 56 17.05 -0.17 -14.36
C LEU A 56 15.88 -1.00 -13.83
N ALA A 57 16.16 -2.10 -13.12
CA ALA A 57 15.10 -2.94 -12.55
C ALA A 57 14.31 -2.19 -11.47
N GLU A 58 15.00 -1.45 -10.61
CA GLU A 58 14.42 -0.60 -9.56
C GLU A 58 13.58 0.54 -10.17
N SER A 59 14.10 1.22 -11.20
CA SER A 59 13.40 2.29 -11.91
C SER A 59 12.05 1.82 -12.44
N LYS A 60 11.96 0.61 -13.00
CA LYS A 60 10.69 0.02 -13.45
C LYS A 60 9.70 -0.17 -12.31
N ILE A 61 10.15 -0.68 -11.15
CA ILE A 61 9.28 -0.84 -9.98
C ILE A 61 8.75 0.52 -9.52
N ASN A 62 9.63 1.52 -9.44
CA ASN A 62 9.28 2.88 -9.04
C ASN A 62 8.30 3.52 -10.04
N LYS A 63 8.53 3.38 -11.35
CA LYS A 63 7.59 3.86 -12.37
C LYS A 63 6.20 3.25 -12.20
N VAL A 64 6.14 1.94 -12.03
CA VAL A 64 4.87 1.22 -11.88
C VAL A 64 4.09 1.71 -10.65
N LEU A 65 4.78 2.04 -9.56
CA LEU A 65 4.15 2.49 -8.31
C LEU A 65 3.79 3.98 -8.24
N TYR A 66 4.62 4.85 -8.80
CA TYR A 66 4.53 6.29 -8.58
C TYR A 66 4.07 7.06 -9.81
N ASP A 67 4.08 6.45 -11.00
CA ASP A 67 3.49 7.05 -12.19
C ASP A 67 1.99 6.74 -12.23
N ASP A 68 1.18 7.80 -12.20
CA ASP A 68 -0.29 7.73 -12.26
C ASP A 68 -0.77 6.87 -13.44
N LYS A 69 -0.07 6.91 -14.57
CA LYS A 69 -0.39 6.12 -15.76
C LYS A 69 -0.45 4.63 -15.46
N TYR A 70 0.50 4.11 -14.69
CA TYR A 70 0.58 2.70 -14.35
C TYR A 70 -0.16 2.39 -13.06
N TYR A 71 -0.01 3.25 -12.05
CA TYR A 71 -0.63 3.05 -10.76
C TYR A 71 -2.16 3.06 -10.84
N LEU A 72 -2.76 4.15 -11.35
CA LEU A 72 -4.21 4.32 -11.34
C LEU A 72 -4.91 3.37 -12.31
N ASN A 73 -4.30 3.09 -13.47
CA ASN A 73 -4.93 2.27 -14.51
C ASN A 73 -4.72 0.77 -14.31
N HIS A 74 -3.57 0.35 -13.77
CA HIS A 74 -3.22 -1.08 -13.67
C HIS A 74 -3.17 -1.58 -12.23
N ILE A 75 -2.46 -0.88 -11.34
CA ILE A 75 -2.24 -1.40 -9.97
C ILE A 75 -3.47 -1.21 -9.09
N TYR A 76 -3.96 0.03 -8.98
CA TYR A 76 -5.01 0.41 -8.06
C TYR A 76 -6.29 -0.43 -8.23
N PRO A 77 -6.79 -0.69 -9.46
CA PRO A 77 -7.96 -1.55 -9.65
C PRO A 77 -7.72 -2.99 -9.20
N VAL A 78 -6.52 -3.53 -9.44
CA VAL A 78 -6.14 -4.89 -9.01
C VAL A 78 -6.08 -4.97 -7.49
N ILE A 79 -5.49 -3.96 -6.83
CA ILE A 79 -5.46 -3.86 -5.37
C ILE A 79 -6.88 -3.78 -4.79
N LYS A 80 -7.70 -2.85 -5.31
CA LYS A 80 -9.09 -2.64 -4.88
C LYS A 80 -9.89 -3.92 -4.98
N ASN A 81 -9.84 -4.59 -6.14
CA ASN A 81 -10.52 -5.86 -6.35
C ASN A 81 -10.00 -6.96 -5.43
N LYS A 82 -8.67 -7.05 -5.21
CA LYS A 82 -8.09 -8.06 -4.33
C LYS A 82 -8.59 -7.90 -2.90
N LEU A 83 -8.60 -6.67 -2.37
CA LEU A 83 -9.08 -6.38 -1.02
C LEU A 83 -10.56 -6.73 -0.85
N GLN A 84 -11.37 -6.54 -1.89
CA GLN A 84 -12.79 -6.89 -1.90
C GLN A 84 -13.06 -8.39 -2.07
N ASP A 85 -12.47 -8.99 -3.11
CA ASP A 85 -12.68 -10.38 -3.54
C ASP A 85 -11.33 -11.12 -3.48
N MET A 86 -11.22 -12.10 -2.58
CA MET A 86 -9.96 -12.65 -2.09
C MET A 86 -9.09 -13.39 -3.13
N THR A 87 -9.48 -13.46 -4.40
CA THR A 87 -8.87 -14.31 -5.44
C THR A 87 -8.56 -13.54 -6.72
N ILE A 88 -7.27 -13.30 -6.97
CA ILE A 88 -6.70 -12.98 -8.28
C ILE A 88 -5.27 -13.57 -8.29
N PRO A 89 -4.82 -14.24 -9.37
CA PRO A 89 -3.44 -14.68 -9.55
C PRO A 89 -2.47 -13.50 -9.77
N SER A 90 -1.19 -13.78 -10.04
CA SER A 90 -0.23 -12.75 -10.44
C SER A 90 -0.69 -11.99 -11.68
N TYR A 91 -0.46 -10.68 -11.68
CA TYR A 91 -0.79 -9.77 -12.77
C TYR A 91 0.50 -9.29 -13.44
N ARG A 92 0.48 -9.10 -14.75
CA ARG A 92 1.63 -8.59 -15.52
C ARG A 92 1.27 -7.24 -16.11
N ILE A 93 2.17 -6.28 -15.94
CA ILE A 93 2.09 -4.95 -16.54
C ILE A 93 3.16 -4.89 -17.63
N ASP A 94 2.73 -4.55 -18.84
CA ASP A 94 3.63 -4.25 -19.95
C ASP A 94 3.93 -2.75 -19.94
N LEU A 95 5.21 -2.40 -19.86
CA LEU A 95 5.70 -1.03 -19.91
C LEU A 95 5.82 -0.58 -21.36
N ASP A 96 5.60 0.73 -21.59
CA ASP A 96 5.73 1.31 -22.91
C ASP A 96 7.21 1.39 -23.29
N SER A 97 7.52 1.26 -24.58
CA SER A 97 8.90 1.30 -25.07
C SER A 97 9.59 2.64 -24.79
N PHE A 98 8.84 3.75 -24.74
CA PHE A 98 9.36 5.07 -24.37
C PHE A 98 9.74 5.17 -22.89
N ASP A 99 9.21 4.28 -22.06
CA ASP A 99 9.46 4.24 -20.62
C ASP A 99 10.62 3.32 -20.24
N LEU A 100 11.26 2.67 -21.23
CA LEU A 100 12.37 1.74 -21.05
C LEU A 100 13.67 2.34 -21.57
N ASP A 101 14.79 1.87 -21.02
CA ASP A 101 16.11 2.17 -21.57
C ASP A 101 16.28 1.50 -22.93
N GLU A 102 16.95 2.15 -23.87
CA GLU A 102 17.14 1.67 -25.26
C GLU A 102 17.75 0.27 -25.35
N ASN A 103 18.52 -0.14 -24.32
CA ASN A 103 19.21 -1.43 -24.29
C ASN A 103 18.46 -2.51 -23.51
N ASP A 104 17.34 -2.18 -22.86
CA ASP A 104 16.61 -3.10 -21.99
C ASP A 104 15.47 -3.80 -22.74
N LYS A 105 15.54 -5.13 -22.82
CA LYS A 105 14.57 -5.95 -23.53
C LYS A 105 13.40 -6.40 -22.65
N TYR A 106 13.50 -6.25 -21.34
CA TYR A 106 12.45 -6.71 -20.42
C TYR A 106 11.41 -5.61 -20.22
N THR A 107 10.27 -5.74 -20.88
CA THR A 107 9.19 -4.76 -20.80
C THR A 107 8.20 -5.02 -19.67
N THR A 108 8.31 -6.17 -18.99
CA THR A 108 7.23 -6.66 -18.11
C THR A 108 7.59 -6.58 -16.64
N VAL A 109 6.62 -6.12 -15.84
CA VAL A 109 6.68 -6.11 -14.39
C VAL A 109 5.57 -7.02 -13.86
N THR A 110 5.92 -7.95 -12.99
CA THR A 110 4.97 -8.91 -12.40
C THR A 110 4.58 -8.46 -11.01
N ILE A 111 3.28 -8.37 -10.75
CA ILE A 111 2.72 -8.06 -9.43
C ILE A 111 2.06 -9.31 -8.88
N GLY A 112 2.26 -9.57 -7.60
CA GLY A 112 1.50 -10.57 -6.88
C GLY A 112 1.22 -10.17 -5.44
N PHE A 113 0.45 -11.02 -4.77
CA PHE A 113 0.03 -10.79 -3.40
C PHE A 113 0.41 -11.99 -2.56
N THR A 114 0.93 -11.72 -1.37
CA THR A 114 1.32 -12.75 -0.41
C THR A 114 0.80 -12.41 0.98
N ASN A 115 0.53 -13.46 1.76
CA ASN A 115 0.24 -13.33 3.19
C ASN A 115 1.55 -13.62 3.92
N TYR A 116 2.41 -12.62 4.08
CA TYR A 116 3.77 -12.84 4.61
C TYR A 116 3.82 -12.95 6.16
N SER A 117 2.68 -13.01 6.85
CA SER A 117 2.66 -12.99 8.31
C SER A 117 1.64 -13.96 8.90
N THR A 118 1.98 -14.54 10.05
CA THR A 118 1.09 -15.25 10.97
C THR A 118 -0.16 -14.45 11.34
N ALA A 119 -0.11 -13.12 11.17
CA ALA A 119 -1.22 -12.21 11.38
C ALA A 119 -2.07 -11.94 10.13
N TYR A 120 -1.94 -12.68 9.01
CA TYR A 120 -2.73 -12.49 7.76
C TYR A 120 -2.69 -11.07 7.16
N LYS A 121 -1.61 -10.32 7.39
CA LYS A 121 -1.37 -9.04 6.71
C LYS A 121 -1.20 -9.29 5.21
N ARG A 122 -1.85 -8.47 4.38
CA ARG A 122 -1.75 -8.59 2.92
C ARG A 122 -0.62 -7.72 2.42
N ASN A 123 0.40 -8.39 1.88
CA ASN A 123 1.52 -7.72 1.27
C ASN A 123 1.41 -7.85 -0.25
N ILE A 124 1.85 -6.81 -0.92
CA ILE A 124 2.09 -6.83 -2.36
C ILE A 124 3.57 -7.15 -2.60
N PHE A 125 3.85 -7.89 -3.66
CA PHE A 125 5.20 -8.01 -4.18
C PHE A 125 5.21 -7.59 -5.65
N ILE A 126 6.30 -6.92 -6.04
CA ILE A 126 6.53 -6.49 -7.41
C ILE A 126 7.88 -7.04 -7.85
N GLU A 127 7.88 -7.80 -8.93
CA GLU A 127 9.07 -8.38 -9.53
C GLU A 127 9.35 -7.72 -10.88
N SER A 128 10.59 -7.26 -11.04
CA SER A 128 11.09 -6.64 -12.26
C SER A 128 12.39 -7.30 -12.69
N LYS A 129 12.61 -7.39 -14.00
CA LYS A 129 13.84 -7.88 -14.61
C LYS A 129 14.39 -6.84 -15.56
N SER A 130 15.71 -6.73 -15.63
CA SER A 130 16.40 -5.81 -16.54
C SER A 130 17.69 -6.43 -17.07
N ILE A 131 18.13 -5.95 -18.23
CA ILE A 131 19.39 -6.34 -18.85
C ILE A 131 20.19 -5.10 -19.22
N TYR A 132 21.47 -5.09 -18.85
CA TYR A 132 22.41 -4.03 -19.23
C TYR A 132 23.74 -4.64 -19.65
N ASN A 133 24.19 -4.38 -20.88
CA ASN A 133 25.43 -4.92 -21.45
C ASN A 133 25.61 -6.45 -21.24
N GLY A 134 24.52 -7.21 -21.37
CA GLY A 134 24.49 -8.67 -21.20
C GLY A 134 24.38 -9.17 -19.76
N ILE A 135 24.30 -8.28 -18.75
CA ILE A 135 24.09 -8.64 -17.36
C ILE A 135 22.60 -8.51 -17.01
N GLU A 136 21.97 -9.66 -16.74
CA GLU A 136 20.59 -9.75 -16.28
C GLU A 136 20.51 -9.60 -14.76
N THR A 137 19.56 -8.80 -14.30
CA THR A 137 19.25 -8.62 -12.87
C THR A 137 17.75 -8.76 -12.66
N SER A 138 17.36 -9.47 -11.60
CA SER A 138 15.98 -9.60 -11.14
C SER A 138 15.86 -8.94 -9.77
N LEU A 139 14.83 -8.15 -9.57
CA LEU A 139 14.56 -7.43 -8.33
C LEU A 139 13.13 -7.74 -7.87
N LYS A 140 12.97 -7.98 -6.56
CA LYS A 140 11.67 -8.15 -5.94
C LYS A 140 11.51 -7.15 -4.81
N ALA A 141 10.43 -6.38 -4.88
CA ALA A 141 10.00 -5.46 -3.84
C ALA A 141 8.84 -6.07 -3.08
N TYR A 142 8.78 -5.87 -1.76
CA TYR A 142 7.70 -6.37 -0.90
C TYR A 142 7.22 -5.27 0.03
N GLY A 143 5.93 -5.25 0.37
CA GLY A 143 5.47 -4.28 1.35
C GLY A 143 4.00 -4.40 1.74
N PRO A 144 3.61 -3.76 2.87
CA PRO A 144 2.21 -3.64 3.25
C PRO A 144 1.44 -2.85 2.20
N LEU A 145 0.17 -3.20 2.05
CA LEU A 145 -0.74 -2.60 1.08
C LEU A 145 -1.74 -1.62 1.72
N VAL A 146 -2.10 -1.90 2.97
CA VAL A 146 -3.04 -1.10 3.75
C VAL A 146 -2.26 -0.27 4.75
N ASN A 147 -2.72 0.94 5.02
CA ASN A 147 -2.18 1.80 6.05
C ASN A 147 -2.13 1.06 7.40
N ASP A 148 -0.97 1.13 8.07
CA ASP A 148 -0.66 0.39 9.29
C ASP A 148 -1.68 0.63 10.41
N LEU A 149 -2.31 1.82 10.47
CA LEU A 149 -3.34 2.15 11.46
C LEU A 149 -4.51 1.16 11.44
N TYR A 150 -4.93 0.71 10.26
CA TYR A 150 -6.03 -0.26 10.12
C TYR A 150 -5.57 -1.70 10.39
N GLU A 151 -4.27 -1.95 10.48
CA GLU A 151 -3.64 -3.27 10.64
C GLU A 151 -3.17 -3.55 12.08
N GLN A 152 -3.43 -2.65 13.03
CA GLN A 152 -3.03 -2.80 14.44
C GLN A 152 -3.89 -3.82 15.20
N GLY A 153 -5.03 -4.23 14.66
CA GLY A 153 -5.96 -5.15 15.33
C GLY A 153 -6.78 -4.50 16.45
N ILE A 154 -6.71 -3.17 16.59
CA ILE A 154 -7.45 -2.41 17.58
C ILE A 154 -8.87 -2.14 17.02
N PRO A 155 -9.94 -2.53 17.72
CA PRO A 155 -11.31 -2.37 17.24
C PRO A 155 -11.81 -0.91 17.24
N VAL A 156 -11.26 -0.08 18.13
CA VAL A 156 -11.62 1.33 18.30
C VAL A 156 -10.36 2.17 18.22
N LEU A 157 -10.31 3.08 17.25
CA LEU A 157 -9.29 4.11 17.12
C LEU A 157 -9.90 5.44 17.55
N ASP A 158 -9.42 5.96 18.66
CA ASP A 158 -9.79 7.22 19.29
C ASP A 158 -8.55 8.01 19.71
N ASN A 159 -8.75 9.21 20.25
CA ASN A 159 -7.64 10.07 20.71
C ASN A 159 -6.78 9.45 21.83
N ASN A 160 -7.28 8.41 22.51
CA ASN A 160 -6.54 7.68 23.54
C ASN A 160 -5.65 6.57 22.96
N THR A 161 -6.10 5.94 21.86
CA THR A 161 -5.44 4.79 21.22
C THR A 161 -4.55 5.20 20.05
N CYS A 162 -4.86 6.31 19.37
CA CYS A 162 -4.11 6.82 18.23
C CYS A 162 -4.02 8.36 18.26
N GLN A 163 -2.81 8.90 18.40
CA GLN A 163 -2.58 10.35 18.43
C GLN A 163 -2.85 11.04 17.07
N GLU A 164 -2.78 10.30 15.97
CA GLU A 164 -2.95 10.81 14.60
C GLU A 164 -4.40 10.67 14.10
N ILE A 165 -5.35 10.30 14.97
CA ILE A 165 -6.73 10.03 14.56
C ILE A 165 -7.45 11.28 14.03
N ASP A 166 -7.20 12.45 14.65
CA ASP A 166 -7.76 13.72 14.23
C ASP A 166 -7.31 14.07 12.80
N ASP A 167 -6.02 13.92 12.53
CA ASP A 167 -5.43 14.16 11.20
C ASP A 167 -5.99 13.18 10.16
N LEU A 168 -6.17 11.90 10.53
CA LEU A 168 -6.76 10.89 9.67
C LEU A 168 -8.23 11.22 9.34
N ILE A 169 -9.04 11.56 10.33
CA ILE A 169 -10.46 11.90 10.13
C ILE A 169 -10.59 13.18 9.29
N ASN A 170 -9.76 14.19 9.54
CA ASN A 170 -9.69 15.42 8.75
C ASN A 170 -9.28 15.13 7.30
N TYR A 171 -8.28 14.27 7.09
CA TYR A 171 -7.87 13.84 5.76
C TYR A 171 -9.01 13.12 5.03
N ILE A 172 -9.73 12.23 5.71
CA ILE A 172 -10.88 11.52 5.15
C ILE A 172 -12.00 12.48 4.76
N SER A 173 -12.33 13.43 5.64
CA SER A 173 -13.34 14.46 5.39
C SER A 173 -13.07 15.25 4.10
N ASN A 174 -11.81 15.64 3.90
CA ASN A 174 -11.42 16.47 2.75
C ASN A 174 -11.31 15.70 1.43
N ASN A 175 -11.04 14.39 1.47
CA ASN A 175 -10.69 13.60 0.28
C ASN A 175 -11.72 12.52 -0.10
N ILE A 176 -12.80 12.35 0.66
CA ILE A 176 -13.81 11.33 0.32
C ILE A 176 -14.58 11.72 -0.95
N SER A 177 -14.38 10.94 -2.02
CA SER A 177 -15.01 11.17 -3.34
C SER A 177 -16.15 10.19 -3.62
N ILE A 178 -17.20 10.66 -4.30
CA ILE A 178 -18.34 9.83 -4.71
C ILE A 178 -17.97 8.93 -5.90
N ASP A 179 -17.11 9.41 -6.79
CA ASP A 179 -16.89 8.78 -8.09
C ASP A 179 -16.24 7.39 -7.96
N GLU A 180 -15.62 7.11 -6.80
CA GLU A 180 -14.99 5.82 -6.50
C GLU A 180 -15.91 4.83 -5.78
N LEU A 181 -17.14 5.25 -5.45
CA LEU A 181 -18.11 4.45 -4.70
C LEU A 181 -18.84 3.46 -5.61
N PRO A 182 -19.18 2.27 -5.09
CA PRO A 182 -19.79 1.21 -5.86
C PRO A 182 -21.22 1.59 -6.25
N SER A 183 -21.53 1.46 -7.53
CA SER A 183 -22.87 1.61 -8.08
C SER A 183 -23.38 0.23 -8.49
N GLY A 184 -24.11 -0.44 -7.58
CA GLY A 184 -24.61 -1.80 -7.82
C GLY A 184 -25.99 -2.05 -7.21
N PRO A 185 -26.69 -3.10 -7.65
CA PRO A 185 -28.02 -3.42 -7.15
C PRO A 185 -28.04 -3.69 -5.64
N ASP A 186 -26.95 -4.20 -5.08
CA ASP A 186 -26.79 -4.51 -3.65
C ASP A 186 -26.32 -3.33 -2.79
N PHE A 187 -25.82 -2.26 -3.44
CA PHE A 187 -25.25 -1.10 -2.77
C PHE A 187 -26.25 0.04 -2.68
N LYS A 188 -26.30 0.66 -1.51
CA LYS A 188 -26.95 1.95 -1.29
C LYS A 188 -25.89 2.97 -0.91
N VAL A 189 -25.70 3.98 -1.75
CA VAL A 189 -24.86 5.14 -1.43
C VAL A 189 -25.77 6.31 -1.09
N LEU A 190 -25.59 6.88 0.10
CA LEU A 190 -26.27 8.10 0.53
C LEU A 190 -25.21 9.12 0.92
N ARG A 191 -25.10 10.20 0.16
CA ARG A 191 -24.34 11.39 0.53
C ARG A 191 -25.30 12.53 0.84
N THR A 192 -25.08 13.20 1.96
CA THR A 192 -25.89 14.35 2.38
C THR A 192 -25.04 15.37 3.11
N PHE A 193 -25.30 16.66 2.86
CA PHE A 193 -24.56 17.77 3.47
C PHE A 193 -25.45 18.87 4.08
N ASP A 194 -26.77 18.77 3.93
CA ASP A 194 -27.74 19.83 4.21
C ASP A 194 -28.96 19.26 4.95
N ASN A 195 -28.71 18.34 5.87
CA ASN A 195 -29.75 17.74 6.72
C ASN A 195 -29.27 17.77 8.18
N ASP A 196 -30.13 18.22 9.08
CA ASP A 196 -29.78 18.36 10.50
C ASP A 196 -29.94 17.02 11.25
N LYS A 197 -30.83 16.15 10.76
CA LYS A 197 -31.11 14.85 11.38
C LYS A 197 -31.38 13.77 10.34
N ILE A 198 -30.79 12.61 10.54
CA ILE A 198 -30.99 11.43 9.71
C ILE A 198 -31.44 10.30 10.63
N ILE A 199 -32.54 9.63 10.30
CA ILE A 199 -33.07 8.53 11.11
C ILE A 199 -33.09 7.27 10.26
N ILE A 200 -32.40 6.23 10.74
CA ILE A 200 -32.52 4.88 10.22
C ILE A 200 -33.51 4.14 11.11
N THR A 201 -34.72 3.89 10.60
CA THR A 201 -35.77 3.20 11.36
C THR A 201 -35.56 1.68 11.31
N ASN A 202 -36.23 0.98 12.22
CA ASN A 202 -36.14 -0.48 12.30
C ASN A 202 -36.67 -1.19 11.04
N ASP A 203 -37.57 -0.54 10.29
CA ASP A 203 -38.08 -1.01 9.00
C ASP A 203 -37.07 -0.78 7.84
N LYS A 204 -35.81 -0.46 8.17
CA LYS A 204 -34.74 -0.15 7.22
C LYS A 204 -35.05 1.06 6.33
N LYS A 205 -35.90 1.98 6.81
CA LYS A 205 -36.12 3.27 6.14
C LYS A 205 -35.08 4.26 6.60
N ILE A 206 -34.65 5.10 5.67
CA ILE A 206 -33.75 6.21 5.91
C ILE A 206 -34.54 7.48 5.70
N GLU A 207 -34.73 8.24 6.78
CA GLU A 207 -35.47 9.49 6.78
C GLU A 207 -34.52 10.66 6.98
N LEU A 208 -34.59 11.63 6.06
CA LEU A 208 -33.75 12.83 6.07
C LEU A 208 -34.60 14.02 6.49
N TYR A 209 -34.16 14.72 7.54
CA TYR A 209 -34.84 15.87 8.11
C TYR A 209 -33.99 17.14 8.03
N ARG A 210 -34.64 18.26 7.72
CA ARG A 210 -34.09 19.61 7.81
C ARG A 210 -35.09 20.49 8.53
N ASN A 211 -34.63 21.23 9.54
CA ASN A 211 -35.48 22.04 10.41
C ASN A 211 -36.71 21.25 10.94
N ASN A 212 -36.51 19.98 11.33
CA ASN A 212 -37.55 19.04 11.76
C ASN A 212 -38.62 18.68 10.72
N ILE A 213 -38.41 18.98 9.44
CA ILE A 213 -39.29 18.58 8.34
C ILE A 213 -38.63 17.45 7.55
N LYS A 214 -39.37 16.37 7.32
CA LYS A 214 -38.94 15.24 6.49
C LYS A 214 -38.87 15.67 5.03
N ILE A 215 -37.68 15.64 4.44
CA ILE A 215 -37.46 16.02 3.03
C ILE A 215 -37.48 14.79 2.13
N LYS A 216 -36.88 13.70 2.58
CA LYS A 216 -36.67 12.52 1.75
C LYS A 216 -36.78 11.25 2.58
N GLU A 217 -37.36 10.24 1.97
CA GLU A 217 -37.38 8.86 2.44
C GLU A 217 -36.62 7.99 1.44
N ASP A 218 -35.84 7.07 1.97
CA ASP A 218 -35.11 6.06 1.21
C ASP A 218 -35.09 4.74 1.97
N PHE A 219 -34.55 3.68 1.36
CA PHE A 219 -34.47 2.36 1.98
C PHE A 219 -33.04 1.85 1.97
N MET A 220 -32.65 1.20 3.09
CA MET A 220 -31.37 0.51 3.16
C MET A 220 -31.36 -0.72 2.25
N LYS A 221 -30.18 -1.05 1.77
CA LYS A 221 -29.91 -2.33 1.12
C LYS A 221 -29.05 -3.21 2.02
N LYS A 222 -28.57 -4.33 1.49
CA LYS A 222 -27.66 -5.21 2.21
C LYS A 222 -26.34 -4.51 2.52
N LYS A 223 -25.74 -3.84 1.52
CA LYS A 223 -24.51 -3.08 1.63
C LYS A 223 -24.81 -1.59 1.54
N ASN A 224 -24.37 -0.81 2.52
CA ASN A 224 -24.67 0.62 2.58
C ASN A 224 -23.40 1.43 2.76
N ILE A 225 -23.31 2.55 2.06
CA ILE A 225 -22.25 3.54 2.23
C ILE A 225 -22.94 4.86 2.52
N PHE A 226 -22.81 5.30 3.77
CA PHE A 226 -23.39 6.53 4.27
C PHE A 226 -22.26 7.53 4.47
N ILE A 227 -22.37 8.67 3.80
CA ILE A 227 -21.42 9.78 3.91
C ILE A 227 -22.23 11.02 4.28
N ILE A 228 -22.13 11.42 5.53
CA ILE A 228 -22.88 12.53 6.09
C ILE A 228 -21.87 13.62 6.41
N GLU A 229 -21.92 14.73 5.69
CA GLU A 229 -20.93 15.82 5.77
C GLU A 229 -21.56 17.06 6.40
N ASN A 230 -20.81 17.81 7.21
CA ASN A 230 -21.28 19.04 7.81
C ASN A 230 -20.70 20.27 7.11
N LYS A 231 -21.28 20.63 5.96
CA LYS A 231 -20.82 21.82 5.20
C LYS A 231 -21.42 23.13 5.69
N LEU A 232 -22.36 23.08 6.63
CA LEU A 232 -23.15 24.24 7.09
C LEU A 232 -22.83 24.68 8.52
N ASN A 233 -21.80 24.12 9.16
CA ASN A 233 -21.44 24.35 10.57
C ASN A 233 -22.62 24.16 11.53
N ARG A 234 -23.44 23.13 11.30
CA ARG A 234 -24.56 22.75 12.16
C ARG A 234 -24.35 21.34 12.68
N SER A 235 -24.71 21.05 13.93
CA SER A 235 -24.63 19.68 14.44
C SER A 235 -25.52 18.76 13.61
N ILE A 236 -24.93 17.78 12.92
CA ILE A 236 -25.67 16.75 12.19
C ILE A 236 -25.74 15.51 13.06
N ASN A 237 -26.95 15.03 13.30
CA ASN A 237 -27.18 13.86 14.13
C ASN A 237 -27.66 12.69 13.30
N LEU A 238 -26.89 11.61 13.26
CA LEU A 238 -27.39 10.33 12.76
C LEU A 238 -27.99 9.54 13.92
N GLN A 239 -29.26 9.19 13.79
CA GLN A 239 -29.97 8.32 14.70
C GLN A 239 -30.20 6.96 14.05
N ILE A 240 -29.76 5.89 14.70
CA ILE A 240 -30.08 4.51 14.32
C ILE A 240 -31.07 3.97 15.32
N GLY A 241 -32.22 3.51 14.84
CA GLY A 241 -33.29 2.96 15.65
C GLY A 241 -34.26 4.00 16.20
N ASP A 242 -35.47 3.53 16.47
CA ASP A 242 -36.50 4.30 17.14
C ASP A 242 -36.50 4.01 18.63
N LYS A 243 -36.58 5.06 19.47
CA LYS A 243 -36.54 4.95 20.95
C LYS A 243 -37.60 4.03 21.56
N ASN A 244 -38.65 3.69 20.80
CA ASN A 244 -39.80 2.90 21.26
C ASN A 244 -39.84 1.50 20.64
N ASN A 245 -38.81 1.08 19.91
CA ASN A 245 -38.80 -0.19 19.20
C ASN A 245 -37.41 -0.84 19.28
N ASP A 246 -37.34 -1.99 19.93
CA ASP A 246 -36.11 -2.73 20.18
C ASP A 246 -35.74 -3.70 19.04
N ALA A 247 -36.45 -3.65 17.91
CA ALA A 247 -36.18 -4.53 16.78
C ALA A 247 -34.74 -4.37 16.28
N LYS A 248 -34.09 -5.52 16.06
CA LYS A 248 -32.69 -5.59 15.63
C LYS A 248 -32.50 -5.09 14.20
N ILE A 249 -31.58 -4.17 13.99
CA ILE A 249 -31.18 -3.69 12.66
C ILE A 249 -29.87 -4.35 12.25
N GLU A 250 -29.87 -5.09 11.15
CA GLU A 250 -28.67 -5.69 10.55
C GLU A 250 -28.36 -5.08 9.19
N PHE A 251 -27.11 -4.63 9.04
CA PHE A 251 -26.56 -4.14 7.77
C PHE A 251 -25.03 -4.17 7.75
N GLU A 252 -24.46 -4.17 6.55
CA GLU A 252 -23.01 -4.08 6.35
C GLU A 252 -22.65 -2.82 5.54
N GLY A 253 -21.47 -2.24 5.76
CA GLY A 253 -21.17 -0.97 5.09
C GLY A 253 -19.98 -0.13 5.55
N LEU A 254 -19.96 1.09 5.04
CA LEU A 254 -19.14 2.20 5.51
C LEU A 254 -20.07 3.30 6.03
N LEU A 255 -19.81 3.76 7.24
CA LEU A 255 -20.54 4.85 7.88
C LEU A 255 -19.56 5.98 8.18
N TYR A 256 -19.64 7.09 7.45
CA TYR A 256 -18.91 8.32 7.74
C TYR A 256 -19.89 9.41 8.16
N ILE A 257 -19.67 9.97 9.34
CA ILE A 257 -20.53 10.98 9.95
C ILE A 257 -19.67 12.15 10.41
N ASP A 258 -19.99 13.32 9.89
CA ASP A 258 -19.47 14.60 10.35
C ASP A 258 -20.44 15.22 11.35
N GLY A 259 -20.38 14.73 12.60
CA GLY A 259 -21.36 15.01 13.66
C GLY A 259 -21.54 13.83 14.61
N ASP A 260 -22.64 13.83 15.36
CA ASP A 260 -22.87 12.86 16.44
C ASP A 260 -23.66 11.64 15.96
N LEU A 261 -23.32 10.47 16.50
CA LEU A 261 -24.00 9.20 16.26
C LEU A 261 -24.81 8.78 17.49
N TYR A 262 -26.11 8.58 17.32
CA TYR A 262 -27.03 8.08 18.34
C TYR A 262 -27.55 6.69 17.97
N ILE A 263 -27.27 5.70 18.80
CA ILE A 263 -27.78 4.33 18.61
C ILE A 263 -28.84 4.05 19.66
N ASN A 264 -30.08 3.96 19.20
CA ASN A 264 -31.30 3.79 20.00
C ASN A 264 -32.00 2.44 19.76
N SER A 265 -31.37 1.49 19.07
CA SER A 265 -31.87 0.12 18.89
C SER A 265 -30.72 -0.88 18.84
N ASN A 266 -31.03 -2.18 18.94
CA ASN A 266 -30.05 -3.25 18.81
C ASN A 266 -29.48 -3.29 17.38
N ILE A 267 -28.18 -3.09 17.24
CA ILE A 267 -27.52 -3.11 15.92
C ILE A 267 -26.59 -4.31 15.74
N ASP A 268 -26.54 -4.86 14.54
CA ASP A 268 -25.50 -5.79 14.09
C ASP A 268 -24.90 -5.24 12.80
N PHE A 269 -23.83 -4.47 12.97
CA PHE A 269 -23.18 -3.76 11.89
C PHE A 269 -21.86 -4.43 11.53
N LYS A 270 -21.65 -4.70 10.23
CA LYS A 270 -20.42 -5.29 9.71
C LYS A 270 -19.72 -4.30 8.79
N GLY A 271 -18.61 -3.72 9.23
CA GLY A 271 -17.90 -2.73 8.42
C GLY A 271 -17.15 -1.67 9.21
N ILE A 272 -17.05 -0.48 8.63
CA ILE A 272 -16.27 0.62 9.19
C ILE A 272 -17.20 1.75 9.61
N VAL A 273 -17.03 2.24 10.84
CA VAL A 273 -17.70 3.44 11.34
C VAL A 273 -16.65 4.52 11.58
N ILE A 274 -16.89 5.72 11.07
CA ILE A 274 -16.05 6.91 11.23
C ILE A 274 -16.96 8.04 11.71
N VAL A 275 -16.67 8.55 12.90
CA VAL A 275 -17.46 9.62 13.53
C VAL A 275 -16.53 10.79 13.84
N ASN A 276 -16.77 11.93 13.20
CA ASN A 276 -16.16 13.20 13.56
C ASN A 276 -17.05 13.91 14.58
N GLY A 277 -17.13 13.35 15.79
CA GLY A 277 -18.08 13.73 16.83
C GLY A 277 -18.23 12.63 17.88
N ASN A 278 -19.24 12.77 18.74
CA ASN A 278 -19.46 11.83 19.82
C ASN A 278 -20.38 10.69 19.40
N THR A 279 -20.18 9.53 20.02
CA THR A 279 -21.08 8.38 19.87
C THR A 279 -21.83 8.13 21.18
N TYR A 280 -23.16 8.19 21.10
CA TYR A 280 -24.09 8.00 22.20
C TYR A 280 -24.91 6.73 22.01
N LEU A 281 -24.95 5.87 23.02
CA LEU A 281 -25.85 4.71 23.06
C LEU A 281 -26.98 4.92 24.06
N ASN A 282 -28.16 4.39 23.73
CA ASN A 282 -29.24 4.29 24.70
C ASN A 282 -28.93 3.17 25.73
N PRO A 283 -28.83 3.49 27.04
CA PRO A 283 -28.38 2.55 28.05
C PRO A 283 -29.25 1.29 28.22
N ASP A 284 -30.53 1.39 27.89
CA ASP A 284 -31.48 0.27 28.02
C ASP A 284 -31.27 -0.84 26.98
N ILE A 285 -30.44 -0.60 25.95
CA ILE A 285 -30.31 -1.42 24.73
C ILE A 285 -28.89 -2.02 24.59
N ILE A 286 -27.97 -1.69 25.51
CA ILE A 286 -26.52 -1.91 25.38
C ILE A 286 -26.12 -3.38 25.14
N LYS A 287 -26.86 -4.37 25.62
CA LYS A 287 -26.30 -5.73 25.79
C LYS A 287 -26.18 -6.59 24.52
N GLU A 288 -26.89 -6.27 23.45
CA GLU A 288 -26.88 -7.10 22.23
C GLU A 288 -26.33 -6.40 20.99
N SER A 289 -26.01 -5.11 21.08
CA SER A 289 -25.46 -4.35 19.96
C SER A 289 -24.01 -4.74 19.67
N LYS A 290 -23.72 -5.00 18.39
CA LYS A 290 -22.45 -5.53 17.92
C LYS A 290 -21.97 -4.80 16.66
N ILE A 291 -20.69 -4.45 16.66
CA ILE A 291 -19.98 -3.95 15.48
C ILE A 291 -18.84 -4.92 15.14
N GLU A 292 -18.87 -5.50 13.94
CA GLU A 292 -17.81 -6.34 13.40
C GLU A 292 -17.00 -5.56 12.35
N GLY A 293 -15.85 -5.03 12.76
CA GLY A 293 -14.97 -4.25 11.89
C GLY A 293 -14.12 -3.28 12.69
N ILE A 294 -14.18 -1.98 12.39
CA ILE A 294 -13.40 -0.96 13.10
C ILE A 294 -14.21 0.33 13.27
N VAL A 295 -14.03 1.01 14.39
CA VAL A 295 -14.60 2.32 14.68
C VAL A 295 -13.48 3.34 14.80
N LEU A 296 -13.59 4.45 14.08
CA LEU A 296 -12.68 5.59 14.13
C LEU A 296 -13.47 6.78 14.68
N THR A 297 -12.97 7.45 15.71
CA THR A 297 -13.63 8.64 16.25
C THR A 297 -12.63 9.61 16.84
N ASN A 298 -12.90 10.91 16.76
CA ASN A 298 -12.19 11.92 17.55
C ASN A 298 -12.94 12.35 18.82
N GLY A 299 -14.21 11.96 18.94
CA GLY A 299 -15.03 12.18 20.13
C GLY A 299 -14.94 11.01 21.12
N THR A 300 -15.85 11.03 22.10
CA THR A 300 -15.96 9.97 23.09
C THR A 300 -16.94 8.87 22.65
N ILE A 301 -16.70 7.65 23.11
CA ILE A 301 -17.65 6.53 23.05
C ILE A 301 -18.04 6.21 24.48
N GLU A 302 -19.21 6.67 24.91
CA GLU A 302 -19.76 6.36 26.24
C GLU A 302 -20.63 5.12 26.15
N ASP A 303 -20.33 4.09 26.96
CA ASP A 303 -21.08 2.82 27.05
C ASP A 303 -21.44 2.22 25.68
N GLY A 304 -20.41 1.94 24.87
CA GLY A 304 -20.54 1.55 23.48
C GLY A 304 -21.00 0.09 23.24
N PRO A 305 -21.37 -0.24 21.98
CA PRO A 305 -21.68 -1.61 21.58
C PRO A 305 -20.43 -2.50 21.71
N SER A 306 -20.61 -3.81 21.66
CA SER A 306 -19.45 -4.72 21.58
C SER A 306 -18.79 -4.62 20.21
N ILE A 307 -17.59 -4.02 20.15
CA ILE A 307 -16.85 -3.81 18.90
C ILE A 307 -15.77 -4.90 18.76
N PHE A 308 -15.84 -5.68 17.68
CA PHE A 308 -14.93 -6.77 17.38
C PHE A 308 -14.15 -6.47 16.10
N TYR A 309 -12.81 -6.48 16.22
CA TYR A 309 -11.96 -6.29 15.06
C TYR A 309 -12.13 -7.42 14.04
N LYS A 310 -12.58 -7.08 12.82
CA LYS A 310 -12.77 -8.03 11.71
C LYS A 310 -12.18 -7.51 10.40
N ARG A 311 -10.93 -7.91 10.13
CA ARG A 311 -10.18 -7.52 8.93
C ARG A 311 -10.92 -7.75 7.60
N SER A 312 -11.70 -8.83 7.47
CA SER A 312 -12.43 -9.10 6.22
C SER A 312 -13.42 -7.99 5.87
N TYR A 313 -14.09 -7.41 6.86
CA TYR A 313 -15.00 -6.28 6.65
C TYR A 313 -14.24 -4.97 6.47
N ILE A 314 -13.15 -4.78 7.22
CA ILE A 314 -12.27 -3.62 7.08
C ILE A 314 -11.68 -3.54 5.66
N TYR A 315 -11.18 -4.64 5.10
CA TYR A 315 -10.66 -4.67 3.73
C TYR A 315 -11.75 -4.43 2.68
N ARG A 316 -12.94 -4.99 2.88
CA ARG A 316 -14.05 -4.86 1.93
C ARG A 316 -14.53 -3.43 1.80
N TYR A 317 -14.62 -2.70 2.92
CA TYR A 317 -15.18 -1.34 2.94
C TYR A 317 -14.11 -0.24 3.01
N GLY A 318 -12.90 -0.57 3.48
CA GLY A 318 -11.79 0.37 3.61
C GLY A 318 -11.27 0.87 2.27
N VAL A 319 -11.41 0.10 1.19
CA VAL A 319 -11.06 0.56 -0.17
C VAL A 319 -11.84 1.78 -0.66
N TYR A 320 -12.92 2.15 0.04
CA TYR A 320 -13.68 3.37 -0.25
C TYR A 320 -13.27 4.55 0.63
N ILE A 321 -12.33 4.35 1.55
CA ILE A 321 -11.79 5.38 2.43
C ILE A 321 -10.47 5.88 1.82
N PRO A 322 -10.34 7.20 1.60
CA PRO A 322 -9.09 7.76 1.12
C PRO A 322 -7.95 7.48 2.11
N GLY A 323 -6.77 7.12 1.59
CA GLY A 323 -5.59 6.81 2.41
C GLY A 323 -5.61 5.42 3.08
N PHE A 324 -6.64 4.60 2.82
CA PHE A 324 -6.66 3.21 3.27
C PHE A 324 -5.66 2.33 2.50
N ILE A 325 -5.71 2.41 1.16
CA ILE A 325 -4.71 1.78 0.28
C ILE A 325 -3.49 2.70 0.28
N HIS A 326 -2.41 2.25 0.90
CA HIS A 326 -1.17 3.02 1.02
C HIS A 326 0.03 2.07 0.93
N PRO A 327 0.31 1.55 -0.28
CA PRO A 327 1.39 0.58 -0.45
C PRO A 327 2.74 1.23 -0.16
N ARG A 328 3.51 0.63 0.75
CA ARG A 328 4.89 1.03 1.04
C ARG A 328 5.80 -0.14 0.74
N LEU A 329 6.60 -0.05 -0.33
CA LEU A 329 7.48 -1.15 -0.71
C LEU A 329 8.89 -0.97 -0.16
N GLU A 330 9.44 -2.07 0.35
CA GLU A 330 10.85 -2.25 0.63
C GLU A 330 11.48 -3.12 -0.46
N LEU A 331 12.65 -2.71 -0.95
CA LEU A 331 13.38 -3.44 -1.97
C LEU A 331 14.21 -4.55 -1.34
N TYR A 332 13.99 -5.79 -1.78
CA TYR A 332 14.79 -6.93 -1.32
C TYR A 332 15.75 -7.35 -2.42
N LYS A 333 17.04 -7.35 -2.05
CA LYS A 333 18.12 -7.81 -2.91
C LYS A 333 18.31 -9.31 -2.69
N GLU A 334 18.06 -10.12 -3.71
CA GLU A 334 18.63 -11.46 -3.76
C GLU A 334 20.16 -11.26 -3.94
N LEU A 335 20.94 -11.59 -2.90
CA LEU A 335 22.40 -11.41 -2.87
C LEU A 335 23.14 -12.44 -3.73
#